data_AF-A0A7L9U7H6-F1
#
_entry.id   AF-A0A7L9U7H6-F1
#
_cell.length_a   1.000
_cell.length_b   1.000
_cell.length_c   1.000
_cell.angle_alpha   90.00
_cell.angle_beta   90.00
_cell.angle_gamma   90.00
#
_symmetry.space_group_name_H-M   'P 1'
#
loop_
_entity.id
_entity.type
_entity.pdbx_description
1 polymer ?
#
loop_
_entity_poly.entity_id
_entity_poly.type
_entity_poly.pdbx_seq_one_letter_code
_entity_poly.pdbx_strand_id
1 'polypeptide(L)' 'MAGSGNSDPRANAYLAARVDDALKMLKTDGMSPALEFMQLVGVPRTVALRVLCSPAQQRSRDRRKSPR' A
#
# COMPACT_ATOMS: atom_id res chain seq x y z
N MET A 1 18.93 -24.69 0.43
CA MET A 1 19.79 -23.49 0.53
C MET A 1 18.95 -22.34 1.06
N ALA A 2 19.15 -21.95 2.32
CA ALA A 2 18.48 -20.80 2.93
C ALA A 2 19.39 -19.57 2.74
N GLY A 3 19.05 -18.71 1.78
CA GLY A 3 19.69 -17.41 1.63
C GLY A 3 19.03 -16.45 2.61
N SER A 4 19.62 -16.30 3.79
CA SER A 4 19.21 -15.34 4.81
C SER A 4 19.18 -13.94 4.21
N GLY A 5 17.97 -13.39 4.13
CA GLY A 5 17.72 -12.04 3.62
C GLY A 5 18.53 -11.02 4.38
N ASN A 6 19.42 -10.33 3.66
CA ASN A 6 19.97 -9.07 4.11
C ASN A 6 18.86 -8.01 3.98
N SER A 7 17.87 -8.08 4.88
CA SER A 7 16.77 -7.12 4.98
C SER A 7 17.32 -5.85 5.59
N ASP A 8 17.99 -5.05 4.77
CA ASP A 8 18.50 -3.75 5.18
C ASP A 8 17.35 -2.95 5.83
N PRO A 9 17.47 -2.53 7.09
CA PRO A 9 16.39 -1.85 7.81
C PRO A 9 16.00 -0.53 7.13
N ARG A 10 16.90 0.10 6.35
CA ARG A 10 16.60 1.30 5.57
C ARG A 10 15.81 0.96 4.31
N ALA A 11 16.00 -0.22 3.71
CA ALA A 11 15.15 -0.70 2.63
C ALA A 11 13.69 -0.86 3.11
N ASN A 12 13.50 -1.31 4.35
CA ASN A 12 12.17 -1.34 4.98
C ASN A 12 11.60 0.07 5.20
N ALA A 13 12.40 1.03 5.67
CA ALA A 13 11.93 2.41 5.88
C ALA A 13 11.56 3.11 4.56
N TYR A 14 12.37 2.95 3.51
CA TYR A 14 12.07 3.46 2.18
C TYR A 14 10.77 2.87 1.64
N LEU A 15 10.62 1.53 1.73
CA LEU A 15 9.43 0.85 1.24
C LEU A 15 8.18 1.27 2.02
N ALA A 16 8.29 1.44 3.34
CA ALA A 16 7.21 1.94 4.18
C ALA A 16 6.75 3.35 3.74
N ALA A 17 7.68 4.26 3.48
CA ALA A 17 7.34 5.59 2.97
C ALA A 17 6.60 5.53 1.61
N ARG A 18 7.00 4.61 0.72
CA ARG A 18 6.30 4.41 -0.56
C ARG A 18 4.92 3.79 -0.37
N VAL A 19 4.74 2.90 0.60
CA VAL A 19 3.42 2.38 0.97
C VAL A 19 2.51 3.51 1.45
N ASP A 20 3.01 4.44 2.26
CA ASP A 20 2.25 5.61 2.71
C ASP A 20 1.83 6.53 1.55
N ASP A 21 2.71 6.74 0.56
CA ASP A 21 2.37 7.51 -0.64
C ASP A 21 1.29 6.82 -1.49
N ALA A 22 1.36 5.49 -1.65
CA ALA A 22 0.32 4.72 -2.31
C ALA A 22 -1.04 4.85 -1.59
N LEU A 23 -1.04 4.90 -0.26
CA LEU A 23 -2.26 5.10 0.53
C LEU A 23 -2.84 6.50 0.40
N LYS A 24 -2.01 7.52 0.09
CA LYS A 24 -2.50 8.85 -0.28
C LYS A 24 -3.12 8.81 -1.68
N MET A 25 -2.45 8.20 -2.66
CA MET A 25 -2.96 8.02 -4.03
C MET A 25 -4.29 7.25 -4.05
N LEU A 26 -4.44 6.23 -3.20
CA LEU A 26 -5.69 5.48 -3.05
C LEU A 26 -6.89 6.39 -2.72
N LYS A 27 -6.66 7.46 -1.95
CA LYS A 27 -7.70 8.39 -1.53
C LYS A 27 -8.03 9.45 -2.58
N THR A 28 -7.08 9.80 -3.44
CA THR A 28 -7.20 10.85 -4.46
C THR A 28 -7.58 10.29 -5.83
N ASP A 29 -6.84 9.27 -6.28
CA ASP A 29 -6.85 8.75 -7.65
C ASP A 29 -7.50 7.36 -7.74
N GLY A 30 -7.63 6.67 -6.59
CA GLY A 30 -8.32 5.39 -6.48
C GLY A 30 -7.39 4.17 -6.51
N MET A 31 -7.99 2.99 -6.64
CA MET A 31 -7.33 1.71 -6.38
C MET A 31 -6.28 1.34 -7.45
N SER A 32 -6.65 1.43 -8.72
CA SER A 32 -5.79 1.03 -9.83
C SER A 32 -4.44 1.77 -9.84
N PRO A 33 -4.38 3.12 -9.79
CA PRO A 33 -3.10 3.82 -9.79
C PRO A 33 -2.26 3.54 -8.53
N ALA A 34 -2.89 3.37 -7.36
CA ALA A 34 -2.17 3.02 -6.13
C ALA A 34 -1.54 1.61 -6.20
N LEU A 35 -2.24 0.64 -6.81
CA LEU A 35 -1.73 -0.71 -7.02
C LEU A 35 -0.54 -0.73 -7.99
N GLU A 36 -0.66 -0.02 -9.11
CA GLU A 36 0.42 0.11 -10.09
C GLU A 36 1.66 0.76 -9.48
N PHE A 37 1.49 1.84 -8.71
CA PHE A 37 2.58 2.50 -8.03
C PHE A 37 3.32 1.56 -7.07
N MET A 38 2.58 0.79 -6.24
CA MET A 38 3.17 -0.20 -5.34
C MET A 38 3.98 -1.25 -6.09
N GLN A 39 3.49 -1.74 -7.23
CA GLN A 39 4.23 -2.71 -8.04
C GLN A 39 5.50 -2.10 -8.65
N LEU A 40 5.45 -0.85 -9.10
CA LEU A 40 6.61 -0.14 -9.66
C LEU A 40 7.74 0.07 -8.65
N VAL A 41 7.41 0.33 -7.37
CA VAL A 41 8.41 0.47 -6.30
C VAL A 41 8.89 -0.88 -5.74
N GLY A 42 8.42 -2.00 -6.30
CA GLY A 42 8.87 -3.34 -5.96
C GLY A 42 8.04 -4.06 -4.88
N VAL A 43 6.87 -3.52 -4.49
CA VAL A 43 5.95 -4.25 -3.59
C VAL A 43 5.25 -5.35 -4.39
N PRO A 44 5.31 -6.62 -3.94
CA PRO A 44 4.60 -7.70 -4.61
C PRO A 44 3.09 -7.45 -4.63
N ARG A 45 2.43 -7.80 -5.74
CA ARG A 45 0.98 -7.60 -5.93
C ARG A 45 0.13 -8.14 -4.77
N THR A 46 0.49 -9.30 -4.23
CA THR A 46 -0.21 -9.93 -3.09
C THR A 46 -0.07 -9.13 -1.79
N VAL A 47 1.05 -8.44 -1.58
CA VAL A 47 1.26 -7.52 -0.45
C VAL A 47 0.47 -6.24 -0.70
N ALA A 48 0.57 -5.66 -1.89
CA ALA A 48 -0.14 -4.43 -2.28
C ALA A 48 -1.66 -4.57 -2.10
N LEU A 49 -2.26 -5.65 -2.59
CA LEU A 49 -3.69 -5.92 -2.43
C LEU A 49 -4.10 -6.06 -0.95
N ARG A 50 -3.29 -6.70 -0.11
CA ARG A 50 -3.58 -6.80 1.34
C ARG A 50 -3.60 -5.43 2.01
N VAL A 51 -2.67 -4.55 1.64
CA VAL A 51 -2.60 -3.19 2.20
C VAL A 51 -3.75 -2.34 1.70
N LEU A 52 -3.95 -2.27 0.39
CA LEU A 52 -4.94 -1.39 -0.24
C LEU A 52 -6.39 -1.82 0.03
N CYS A 53 -6.64 -3.13 0.07
CA CYS A 53 -7.98 -3.68 0.38
C CYS A 53 -8.21 -3.89 1.89
N SER A 54 -7.29 -3.46 2.77
CA SER A 54 -7.43 -3.67 4.21
C SER A 54 -8.73 -3.03 4.75
N PRO A 55 -9.45 -3.69 5.69
CA PRO A 55 -10.65 -3.12 6.31
C PRO A 55 -10.43 -1.73 6.90
N ALA A 56 -9.21 -1.41 7.36
CA ALA A 56 -8.87 -0.08 7.86
C ALA A 56 -9.01 1.00 6.78
N GLN A 57 -8.63 0.70 5.54
CA GLN A 57 -8.79 1.61 4.39
C GLN A 57 -10.25 1.72 3.97
N GLN A 58 -10.99 0.60 3.99
CA GLN A 58 -12.40 0.58 3.63
C GLN A 58 -13.27 1.37 4.62
N ARG A 59 -13.05 1.23 5.93
CA ARG A 59 -13.76 2.02 6.96
C ARG A 59 -13.50 3.51 6.84
N SER A 60 -12.28 3.92 6.48
CA SER A 60 -11.97 5.34 6.25
C SER A 60 -12.69 5.90 5.02
N ARG A 61 -12.98 5.06 4.03
CA ARG A 61 -13.74 5.45 2.83
C ARG A 61 -15.24 5.47 3.11
N ASP A 62 -15.74 4.51 3.89
CA ASP A 62 -17.14 4.41 4.30
C ASP A 62 -17.58 5.62 5.13
N ARG A 63 -16.72 6.10 6.05
CA ARG A 63 -16.97 7.30 6.85
C ARG A 63 -17.14 8.59 6.03
N ARG A 64 -16.66 8.63 4.79
CA ARG A 64 -16.89 9.75 3.85
C ARG A 64 -18.10 9.56 2.96
N LYS A 65 -18.67 8.35 2.94
CA LYS A 65 -19.77 7.93 2.08
C LYS A 65 -21.12 7.87 2.79
N SER A 66 -21.22 8.36 4.03
CA SER A 66 -22.49 8.63 4.69
C SER A 66 -22.93 10.09 4.51
N PRO A 67 -23.54 10.48 3.38
CA PRO A 67 -24.56 11.49 3.40
C PRO A 67 -25.92 10.82 3.69
N ARG A 68 -26.55 11.31 4.76
CA ARG A 68 -27.95 11.11 5.20
C ARG A 68 -28.22 9.88 6.05
#